data_AF-N6U6D0-F1
#
_entry.id   AF-N6U6D0-F1
#
_cell.length_a   1.000
_cell.length_b   1.000
_cell.length_c   1.000
_cell.angle_alpha   90.00
_cell.angle_beta   90.00
_cell.angle_gamma   90.00
#
_symmetry.space_group_name_H-M   'P 1'
#
loop_
_entity.id
_entity.type
_entity.pdbx_description
1 polymer ?
#
loop_
_entity_poly.entity_id
_entity_poly.type
_entity_poly.pdbx_seq_one_letter_code
_entity_poly.pdbx_strand_id
1 'polypeptide(L)'
;MNTNCGFVAFMSRRDAERALNHMKNRIDMRVGWGKSVDLPTHPVFIPPELLKLYLPPPSSGLPFNAQPSKSADWEGATVKVTIPLNKKLLALINRMVEFVVKEGPLFEAMIMNKELSNPEYSFLFDNKSANHVWKLFSVLQADSTREWRLQPFRMFVGGSIWLPPVAPNYQAGMPEELVNSLDSSSNNQCERLIEIIQSLNLSRSSIAEAMVFCLNHSAALKDSLDIITESLCNPTTRPARKLARVYLLSDVLSNCANEPKGVNIQAILEQVFNDLKSSFAAFEPAEKTQFGPKVLRVLRHLDTISFLTSSLYAKADFKPTSEEPLDEKNLLKNIDKPKRVTTYFVPSKWDTVDPEDFETQSMSSSKLYYLELLNERNKQ
;
A
#
# COMPACT_ATOMS: atom_id res chain seq x y z
N MET A 1 -4.84 29.20 26.12
CA MET A 1 -3.99 28.59 25.07
C MET A 1 -4.92 28.21 23.93
N ASN A 2 -4.84 28.89 22.78
CA ASN A 2 -5.60 28.50 21.59
C ASN A 2 -5.01 27.19 21.06
N THR A 3 -5.61 26.07 21.43
CA THR A 3 -5.35 24.80 20.76
C THR A 3 -5.96 24.89 19.37
N ASN A 4 -5.14 24.81 18.33
CA ASN A 4 -5.62 24.72 16.95
C ASN A 4 -6.61 23.55 16.86
N CYS A 5 -7.88 23.85 16.58
CA CYS A 5 -8.93 22.85 16.41
C CYS A 5 -9.51 22.96 15.00
N GLY A 6 -9.94 21.82 14.46
CA GLY A 6 -10.57 21.72 13.16
C GLY A 6 -11.80 20.82 13.24
N PHE A 7 -12.76 21.06 12.38
CA PHE A 7 -13.97 20.26 12.27
C PHE A 7 -14.04 19.62 10.89
N VAL A 8 -14.42 18.36 10.84
CA VAL A 8 -14.66 17.62 9.59
C VAL A 8 -16.08 17.11 9.63
N ALA A 9 -16.90 17.56 8.67
CA ALA A 9 -18.27 17.08 8.49
C ALA A 9 -18.28 16.00 7.41
N PHE A 10 -18.80 14.82 7.74
CA PHE A 10 -18.97 13.73 6.80
C PHE A 10 -20.42 13.71 6.29
N MET A 11 -20.60 13.33 5.03
CA MET A 11 -21.94 13.12 4.47
C MET A 11 -22.67 11.92 5.06
N SER A 12 -21.91 10.93 5.52
CA SER A 12 -22.43 9.72 6.16
C SER A 12 -21.89 9.57 7.57
N ARG A 13 -22.78 9.22 8.50
CA ARG A 13 -22.39 8.88 9.87
C ARG A 13 -21.47 7.66 9.91
N ARG A 14 -21.72 6.66 9.05
CA ARG A 14 -20.92 5.44 8.97
C ARG A 14 -19.46 5.76 8.62
N ASP A 15 -19.24 6.72 7.73
CA ASP A 15 -17.89 7.14 7.32
C ASP A 15 -17.19 7.91 8.44
N ALA A 16 -17.92 8.76 9.17
CA ALA A 16 -17.39 9.46 10.35
C ALA A 16 -16.99 8.48 11.46
N GLU A 17 -17.79 7.44 11.72
CA GLU A 17 -17.50 6.39 12.70
C GLU A 17 -16.23 5.64 12.32
N ARG A 18 -16.08 5.28 11.04
CA ARG A 18 -14.86 4.65 10.54
C ARG A 18 -13.64 5.54 10.68
N ALA A 19 -13.72 6.80 10.28
CA ALA A 19 -12.62 7.74 10.42
C ALA A 19 -12.23 7.94 11.89
N LEU A 20 -13.21 8.04 12.79
CA LEU A 20 -12.96 8.18 14.23
C LEU A 20 -12.25 6.94 14.79
N ASN A 21 -12.70 5.73 14.44
CA ASN A 21 -12.09 4.49 14.90
C ASN A 21 -10.64 4.35 14.45
N HIS A 22 -10.34 4.70 13.20
CA HIS A 22 -8.96 4.68 12.67
C HIS A 22 -8.05 5.72 13.32
N MET A 23 -8.60 6.85 13.78
CA MET A 23 -7.81 7.98 14.30
C MET A 23 -7.75 8.02 15.83
N LYS A 24 -8.52 7.17 16.54
CA LYS A 24 -8.70 7.21 18.00
C LYS A 24 -7.40 7.09 18.81
N ASN A 25 -6.40 6.40 18.27
CA ASN A 25 -5.15 6.10 18.96
C ASN A 25 -3.99 7.03 18.55
N ARG A 26 -4.26 8.08 17.78
CA ARG A 26 -3.23 9.08 17.44
C ARG A 26 -2.85 9.91 18.65
N ILE A 27 -1.56 10.24 18.76
CA ILE A 27 -1.02 10.93 19.93
C ILE A 27 -0.62 12.38 19.67
N ASP A 28 -0.70 12.81 18.42
CA ASP A 28 -0.47 14.18 17.97
C ASP A 28 -1.78 15.00 17.94
N MET A 29 -2.95 14.35 17.95
CA MET A 29 -4.25 15.02 17.97
C MET A 29 -5.26 14.24 18.80
N ARG A 30 -6.19 14.97 19.43
CA ARG A 30 -7.38 14.39 20.06
C ARG A 30 -8.54 14.47 19.09
N VAL A 31 -9.24 13.36 18.90
CA VAL A 31 -10.37 13.26 17.98
C VAL A 31 -11.61 12.85 18.76
N GLY A 32 -12.76 13.42 18.43
CA GLY A 32 -14.01 13.15 19.11
C GLY A 32 -15.22 13.62 18.31
N TRP A 33 -16.42 13.27 18.78
CA TRP A 33 -17.67 13.70 18.16
C TRP A 33 -17.94 15.18 18.43
N GLY A 34 -18.28 15.92 17.38
CA GLY A 34 -18.79 17.28 17.45
C GLY A 34 -20.32 17.34 17.42
N LYS A 35 -20.86 18.56 17.46
CA LYS A 35 -22.31 18.79 17.28
C LYS A 35 -22.71 18.45 15.83
N SER A 36 -23.89 17.87 15.68
CA SER A 36 -24.49 17.64 14.36
C SER A 36 -24.76 18.97 13.65
N VAL A 37 -24.54 19.00 12.33
CA VAL A 37 -24.73 20.16 11.46
C VAL A 37 -25.57 19.77 10.26
N ASP A 38 -26.29 20.74 9.68
CA ASP A 38 -27.03 20.54 8.44
C ASP A 38 -26.05 20.29 7.29
N LEU A 39 -26.24 19.15 6.61
CA LEU A 39 -25.36 18.74 5.53
C LEU A 39 -25.79 19.36 4.21
N PRO A 40 -24.84 19.81 3.36
CA PRO A 40 -25.17 20.27 2.03
C PRO A 40 -25.68 19.13 1.15
N THR A 41 -26.45 19.45 0.10
CA THR A 41 -26.97 18.44 -0.84
C THR A 41 -25.86 17.73 -1.62
N HIS A 42 -24.71 18.38 -1.78
CA HIS A 42 -23.53 17.82 -2.43
C HIS A 42 -22.28 18.04 -1.58
N PRO A 43 -21.38 17.05 -1.53
CA PRO A 43 -20.14 17.17 -0.78
C PRO A 43 -19.17 18.13 -1.44
N VAL A 44 -18.39 18.82 -0.60
CA VAL A 44 -17.25 19.63 -1.05
C VAL A 44 -16.12 18.75 -1.59
N PHE A 45 -15.97 17.55 -1.03
CA PHE A 45 -14.95 16.58 -1.42
C PHE A 45 -15.56 15.19 -1.59
N ILE A 46 -15.27 14.55 -2.72
CA ILE A 46 -15.65 13.17 -3.01
C ILE A 46 -14.35 12.37 -3.15
N PRO A 47 -14.15 11.31 -2.35
CA PRO A 47 -13.00 10.43 -2.51
C PRO A 47 -12.86 9.92 -3.96
N PRO A 48 -11.65 9.90 -4.56
CA PRO A 48 -11.47 9.49 -5.95
C PRO A 48 -12.03 8.12 -6.28
N GLU A 49 -11.90 7.14 -5.39
CA GLU A 49 -12.46 5.79 -5.58
C GLU A 49 -13.99 5.78 -5.60
N LEU A 50 -14.63 6.63 -4.78
CA LEU A 50 -16.08 6.80 -4.82
C LEU A 50 -16.52 7.50 -6.12
N LEU A 51 -15.74 8.50 -6.55
CA LEU A 51 -16.04 9.24 -7.77
C LEU A 51 -15.98 8.34 -9.02
N LYS A 52 -15.00 7.43 -9.10
CA LYS A 52 -14.87 6.47 -10.22
C LYS A 52 -16.14 5.63 -10.43
N LEU A 53 -16.92 5.35 -9.39
CA LEU A 53 -18.19 4.63 -9.54
C LEU A 53 -19.21 5.41 -10.39
N TYR A 54 -19.18 6.73 -10.34
CA TYR A 54 -20.13 7.59 -11.06
C TYR A 54 -19.59 8.07 -12.42
N LEU A 55 -18.29 7.91 -12.66
CA LEU A 55 -17.66 8.26 -13.93
C LEU A 55 -17.83 7.17 -15.00
N PRO A 56 -17.83 7.55 -16.29
CA PRO A 56 -17.86 6.59 -17.38
C PRO A 56 -16.58 5.74 -17.37
N PRO A 57 -16.66 4.47 -17.81
CA PRO A 57 -15.48 3.62 -17.90
C PRO A 57 -14.50 4.15 -18.97
N PRO A 58 -13.25 3.67 -18.97
CA PRO A 58 -12.28 4.01 -20.01
C PRO A 58 -12.84 3.79 -21.43
N SER A 59 -12.47 4.67 -22.36
CA SER A 59 -12.95 4.61 -23.75
C SER A 59 -12.53 3.30 -24.41
N SER A 60 -13.48 2.45 -24.77
CA SER A 60 -13.24 1.21 -25.53
C SER A 60 -13.15 1.44 -27.04
N GLY A 61 -13.62 2.59 -27.53
CA GLY A 61 -13.79 2.86 -28.96
C GLY A 61 -15.03 2.20 -29.58
N LEU A 62 -15.78 1.40 -28.81
CA LEU A 62 -17.04 0.80 -29.24
C LEU A 62 -18.21 1.81 -29.08
N PRO A 63 -19.33 1.60 -29.81
CA PRO A 63 -20.53 2.41 -29.67
C PRO A 63 -20.98 2.50 -28.20
N PHE A 64 -21.43 3.68 -27.79
CA PHE A 64 -21.87 4.00 -26.43
C PHE A 64 -20.84 3.66 -25.34
N ASN A 65 -19.56 3.57 -25.71
CA ASN A 65 -18.48 3.13 -24.84
C ASN A 65 -18.72 1.75 -24.22
N ALA A 66 -19.32 0.83 -24.99
CA ALA A 66 -19.54 -0.54 -24.57
C ALA A 66 -18.22 -1.20 -24.16
N GLN A 67 -18.21 -1.88 -23.02
CA GLN A 67 -17.05 -2.60 -22.51
C GLN A 67 -17.17 -4.07 -22.89
N PRO A 68 -16.15 -4.68 -23.52
CA PRO A 68 -16.18 -6.08 -23.89
C PRO A 68 -16.26 -6.97 -22.64
N SER A 69 -16.95 -8.11 -22.75
CA SER A 69 -16.96 -9.11 -21.69
C SER A 69 -15.57 -9.72 -21.51
N LYS A 70 -15.27 -10.22 -20.30
CA LYS A 70 -14.05 -11.02 -20.05
C LYS A 70 -14.08 -12.36 -20.78
N SER A 71 -15.28 -12.88 -21.10
CA SER A 71 -15.46 -13.96 -22.06
C SER A 71 -15.45 -13.37 -23.47
N ALA A 72 -14.76 -14.00 -24.42
CA ALA A 72 -14.56 -13.53 -25.79
C ALA A 72 -15.85 -13.44 -26.66
N ASP A 73 -17.02 -13.54 -26.04
CA ASP A 73 -18.33 -13.48 -26.69
C ASP A 73 -18.84 -12.04 -26.70
N TRP A 74 -19.01 -11.48 -27.90
CA TRP A 74 -19.55 -10.14 -28.13
C TRP A 74 -20.96 -9.94 -27.57
N GLU A 75 -21.69 -11.03 -27.30
CA GLU A 75 -23.03 -11.04 -26.71
C GLU A 75 -23.09 -10.60 -25.24
N GLY A 76 -21.92 -10.49 -24.58
CA GLY A 76 -21.78 -10.07 -23.19
C GLY A 76 -21.31 -8.63 -22.99
N ALA A 77 -21.14 -7.83 -24.04
CA ALA A 77 -20.67 -6.45 -23.90
C ALA A 77 -21.63 -5.61 -23.04
N THR A 78 -21.08 -4.75 -22.17
CA THR A 78 -21.86 -3.95 -21.21
C THR A 78 -21.72 -2.45 -21.48
N VAL A 79 -22.83 -1.73 -21.47
CA VAL A 79 -22.87 -0.26 -21.58
C VAL A 79 -23.21 0.30 -20.21
N LYS A 80 -22.23 0.92 -19.55
CA LYS A 80 -22.45 1.61 -18.27
C LYS A 80 -22.89 3.05 -18.55
N VAL A 81 -24.16 3.33 -18.25
CA VAL A 81 -24.70 4.69 -18.36
C VAL A 81 -24.30 5.49 -17.12
N THR A 82 -24.01 6.77 -17.29
CA THR A 82 -23.64 7.67 -16.20
C THR A 82 -24.51 8.92 -16.21
N ILE A 83 -24.71 9.53 -15.04
CA ILE A 83 -25.44 10.79 -14.96
C ILE A 83 -24.46 11.91 -15.31
N PRO A 84 -24.76 12.77 -16.31
CA PRO A 84 -23.96 13.96 -16.57
C PRO A 84 -23.75 14.78 -15.29
N LEU A 85 -22.49 15.06 -14.96
CA LEU A 85 -22.14 15.90 -13.80
C LEU A 85 -22.56 17.36 -14.00
N ASN A 86 -22.61 17.82 -15.25
CA ASN A 86 -23.09 19.15 -15.59
C ASN A 86 -24.63 19.20 -15.52
N LYS A 87 -25.15 19.89 -14.51
CA LYS A 87 -26.61 20.05 -14.29
C LYS A 87 -27.34 20.71 -15.46
N LYS A 88 -26.69 21.63 -16.19
CA LYS A 88 -27.30 22.27 -17.36
C LYS A 88 -27.48 21.26 -18.50
N LEU A 89 -26.45 20.46 -18.78
CA LEU A 89 -26.50 19.40 -19.78
C LEU A 89 -27.54 18.33 -19.41
N LEU A 90 -27.59 17.92 -18.14
CA LEU A 90 -28.62 16.98 -17.67
C LEU A 90 -30.04 17.52 -17.88
N ALA A 91 -30.28 18.79 -17.52
CA ALA A 91 -31.57 19.44 -17.72
C ALA A 91 -31.93 19.53 -19.22
N LEU A 92 -30.95 19.86 -20.06
CA LEU A 92 -31.12 19.91 -21.52
C LEU A 92 -31.48 18.55 -22.11
N ILE A 93 -30.75 17.49 -21.75
CA ILE A 93 -31.04 16.11 -22.19
C ILE A 93 -32.45 15.70 -21.75
N ASN A 94 -32.81 15.91 -20.49
CA ASN A 94 -34.15 15.58 -20.00
C ASN A 94 -35.24 16.33 -20.78
N ARG A 95 -35.05 17.64 -21.02
CA ARG A 95 -36.03 18.43 -21.76
C ARG A 95 -36.14 18.03 -23.22
N MET A 96 -35.01 17.70 -23.86
CA MET A 96 -34.98 17.17 -25.21
C MET A 96 -35.79 15.87 -25.29
N VAL A 97 -35.54 14.91 -24.39
CA VAL A 97 -36.25 13.63 -24.32
C VAL A 97 -37.75 13.83 -24.10
N GLU A 98 -38.16 14.72 -23.20
CA GLU A 98 -39.58 15.04 -22.97
C GLU A 98 -40.30 15.46 -24.27
N PHE A 99 -39.67 16.31 -25.08
CA PHE A 99 -40.24 16.74 -26.35
C PHE A 99 -40.19 15.65 -27.42
N VAL A 100 -39.12 14.87 -27.50
CA VAL A 100 -39.03 13.74 -28.45
C VAL A 100 -40.11 12.70 -28.18
N VAL A 101 -40.37 12.38 -26.91
CA VAL A 101 -41.44 11.44 -26.52
C VAL A 101 -42.82 11.99 -26.89
N LYS A 102 -43.02 13.30 -26.79
CA LYS A 102 -44.31 13.95 -27.07
C LYS A 102 -44.57 14.19 -28.57
N GLU A 103 -43.58 14.71 -29.28
CA GLU A 103 -43.71 15.20 -30.66
C GLU A 103 -43.15 14.21 -31.69
N GLY A 104 -42.42 13.17 -31.23
CA GLY A 104 -41.88 12.09 -32.05
C GLY A 104 -40.49 12.36 -32.66
N PRO A 105 -39.97 11.41 -33.45
CA PRO A 105 -38.58 11.44 -33.96
C PRO A 105 -38.33 12.54 -35.00
N LEU A 106 -39.37 13.06 -35.67
CA LEU A 106 -39.23 14.19 -36.58
C LEU A 106 -38.76 15.46 -35.84
N PHE A 107 -39.22 15.65 -34.60
CA PHE A 107 -38.76 16.74 -33.76
C PHE A 107 -37.26 16.63 -33.46
N GLU A 108 -36.79 15.42 -33.14
CA GLU A 108 -35.36 15.15 -32.92
C GLU A 108 -34.53 15.53 -34.14
N ALA A 109 -34.92 15.07 -35.33
CA ALA A 109 -34.24 15.37 -36.58
C ALA A 109 -34.21 16.87 -36.90
N MET A 110 -35.30 17.61 -36.60
CA MET A 110 -35.33 19.06 -36.77
C MET A 110 -34.32 19.77 -35.85
N ILE A 111 -34.26 19.38 -34.57
CA ILE A 111 -33.31 19.96 -33.61
C ILE A 111 -31.87 19.61 -33.99
N MET A 112 -31.60 18.36 -34.42
CA MET A 112 -30.28 17.96 -34.91
C MET A 112 -29.81 18.83 -36.08
N ASN A 113 -30.66 19.10 -37.07
CA ASN A 113 -30.29 19.95 -38.19
C ASN A 113 -30.08 21.43 -37.78
N LYS A 114 -30.92 21.93 -36.85
CA LYS A 114 -30.86 23.32 -36.39
C LYS A 114 -29.64 23.59 -35.50
N GLU A 115 -29.31 22.67 -34.61
CA GLU A 115 -28.28 22.85 -33.57
C GLU A 115 -26.95 22.17 -33.94
N LEU A 116 -26.71 21.89 -35.22
CA LEU A 116 -25.54 21.15 -35.72
C LEU A 116 -24.20 21.78 -35.29
N SER A 117 -24.13 23.11 -35.22
CA SER A 117 -22.93 23.86 -34.81
C SER A 117 -22.88 24.17 -33.31
N ASN A 118 -23.90 23.79 -32.53
CA ASN A 118 -24.00 24.11 -31.12
C ASN A 118 -23.38 22.99 -30.26
N PRO A 119 -22.27 23.26 -29.53
CA PRO A 119 -21.62 22.25 -28.71
C PRO A 119 -22.49 21.74 -27.55
N GLU A 120 -23.49 22.50 -27.08
CA GLU A 120 -24.42 22.06 -26.02
C GLU A 120 -25.29 20.88 -26.46
N TYR A 121 -25.54 20.73 -27.77
CA TYR A 121 -26.32 19.63 -28.37
C TYR A 121 -25.44 18.51 -28.95
N SER A 122 -24.13 18.55 -28.69
CA SER A 122 -23.18 17.51 -29.14
C SER A 122 -23.60 16.08 -28.78
N PHE A 123 -24.34 15.91 -27.66
CA PHE A 123 -24.87 14.63 -27.22
C PHE A 123 -25.86 13.97 -28.19
N LEU A 124 -26.47 14.73 -29.13
CA LEU A 124 -27.33 14.18 -30.17
C LEU A 124 -26.54 13.51 -31.30
N PHE A 125 -25.26 13.87 -31.46
CA PHE A 125 -24.40 13.39 -32.54
C PHE A 125 -23.30 12.44 -32.04
N ASP A 126 -23.02 12.45 -30.72
CA ASP A 126 -22.00 11.62 -30.12
C ASP A 126 -22.48 10.18 -29.88
N ASN A 127 -22.09 9.29 -30.80
CA ASN A 127 -22.33 7.85 -30.69
C ASN A 127 -21.61 7.19 -29.51
N LYS A 128 -20.71 7.89 -28.80
CA LYS A 128 -20.08 7.40 -27.57
C LYS A 128 -20.90 7.76 -26.33
N SER A 129 -21.80 8.74 -26.42
CA SER A 129 -22.64 9.17 -25.31
C SER A 129 -23.90 8.32 -25.22
N ALA A 130 -24.00 7.55 -24.14
CA ALA A 130 -25.17 6.72 -23.85
C ALA A 130 -26.36 7.50 -23.26
N ASN A 131 -26.15 8.76 -22.84
CA ASN A 131 -27.04 9.44 -21.89
C ASN A 131 -28.40 9.78 -22.48
N HIS A 132 -28.45 10.33 -23.69
CA HIS A 132 -29.70 10.69 -24.37
C HIS A 132 -30.50 9.45 -24.76
N VAL A 133 -29.84 8.48 -25.40
CA VAL A 133 -30.45 7.22 -25.87
C VAL A 133 -31.03 6.42 -24.69
N TRP A 134 -30.26 6.28 -23.61
CA TRP A 134 -30.75 5.62 -22.40
C TRP A 134 -31.95 6.35 -21.79
N LYS A 135 -31.88 7.68 -21.68
CA LYS A 135 -32.96 8.43 -21.04
C LYS A 135 -34.25 8.36 -21.84
N LEU A 136 -34.16 8.44 -23.17
CA LEU A 136 -35.29 8.24 -24.07
C LEU A 136 -35.91 6.85 -23.88
N PHE A 137 -35.08 5.80 -23.87
CA PHE A 137 -35.56 4.44 -23.63
C PHE A 137 -36.26 4.30 -22.26
N SER A 138 -35.65 4.82 -21.21
CA SER A 138 -36.20 4.75 -19.85
C SER A 138 -37.59 5.39 -19.75
N VAL A 139 -37.76 6.61 -20.30
CA VAL A 139 -39.06 7.31 -20.30
C VAL A 139 -40.10 6.57 -21.15
N LEU A 140 -39.70 6.02 -22.31
CA LEU A 140 -40.61 5.20 -23.15
C LEU A 140 -41.07 3.92 -22.44
N GLN A 141 -40.29 3.41 -21.50
CA GLN A 141 -40.66 2.26 -20.67
C GLN A 141 -41.41 2.66 -19.38
N ALA A 142 -42.00 3.85 -19.36
CA ALA A 142 -42.78 4.42 -18.25
C ALA A 142 -41.98 4.72 -16.97
N ASP A 143 -40.66 4.83 -17.05
CA ASP A 143 -39.87 5.42 -15.96
C ASP A 143 -40.04 6.96 -15.96
N SER A 144 -39.80 7.59 -14.80
CA SER A 144 -39.89 9.05 -14.68
C SER A 144 -38.55 9.74 -14.98
N THR A 145 -38.55 11.08 -14.97
CA THR A 145 -37.31 11.85 -15.11
C THR A 145 -36.37 11.68 -13.92
N ARG A 146 -36.90 11.39 -12.72
CA ARG A 146 -36.16 11.33 -11.45
C ARG A 146 -35.98 9.92 -10.88
N GLU A 147 -36.84 8.99 -11.26
CA GLU A 147 -36.87 7.62 -10.77
C GLU A 147 -36.96 6.66 -11.94
N TRP A 148 -36.09 5.65 -11.96
CA TRP A 148 -35.97 4.67 -13.03
C TRP A 148 -35.57 3.31 -12.48
N ARG A 149 -35.81 2.25 -13.27
CA ARG A 149 -35.41 0.89 -12.91
C ARG A 149 -33.89 0.72 -12.98
N LEU A 150 -33.34 0.01 -12.00
CA LEU A 150 -31.89 -0.24 -11.87
C LEU A 150 -31.46 -1.61 -12.40
N GLN A 151 -32.41 -2.44 -12.85
CA GLN A 151 -32.10 -3.76 -13.39
C GLN A 151 -31.38 -3.65 -14.74
N PRO A 152 -30.30 -4.43 -14.96
CA PRO A 152 -29.67 -4.54 -16.28
C PRO A 152 -30.68 -4.98 -17.34
N PHE A 153 -30.61 -4.40 -18.53
CA PHE A 153 -31.55 -4.69 -19.62
C PHE A 153 -30.87 -4.65 -20.99
N ARG A 154 -31.57 -5.12 -22.03
CA ARG A 154 -31.11 -4.99 -23.43
C ARG A 154 -32.09 -4.11 -24.19
N MET A 155 -31.57 -3.15 -24.97
CA MET A 155 -32.42 -2.32 -25.83
C MET A 155 -32.92 -3.09 -27.06
N PHE A 156 -32.12 -4.03 -27.57
CA PHE A 156 -32.42 -4.84 -28.74
C PHE A 156 -31.99 -6.30 -28.51
N VAL A 157 -32.66 -7.24 -29.18
CA VAL A 157 -32.32 -8.67 -29.12
C VAL A 157 -30.90 -8.88 -29.66
N GLY A 158 -30.06 -9.58 -28.91
CA GLY A 158 -28.64 -9.77 -29.24
C GLY A 158 -27.74 -8.54 -29.01
N GLY A 159 -28.29 -7.40 -28.61
CA GLY A 159 -27.51 -6.18 -28.33
C GLY A 159 -26.86 -6.18 -26.94
N SER A 160 -25.99 -5.20 -26.68
CA SER A 160 -25.28 -5.06 -25.40
C SER A 160 -26.22 -4.96 -24.19
N ILE A 161 -25.70 -5.33 -23.01
CA ILE A 161 -26.40 -5.18 -21.73
C ILE A 161 -26.19 -3.76 -21.21
N TRP A 162 -27.26 -3.02 -21.01
CA TRP A 162 -27.25 -1.66 -20.49
C TRP A 162 -27.40 -1.69 -18.97
N LEU A 163 -26.45 -1.04 -18.29
CA LEU A 163 -26.48 -0.82 -16.85
C LEU A 163 -27.03 0.60 -16.61
N PRO A 164 -28.23 0.72 -16.00
CA PRO A 164 -28.79 2.02 -15.66
C PRO A 164 -27.85 2.83 -14.77
N PRO A 165 -27.85 4.17 -14.88
CA PRO A 165 -27.02 5.02 -14.04
C PRO A 165 -27.53 4.97 -12.59
N VAL A 166 -26.59 4.97 -11.65
CA VAL A 166 -26.90 5.02 -10.21
C VAL A 166 -26.76 6.45 -9.72
N ALA A 167 -27.81 6.99 -9.10
CA ALA A 167 -27.76 8.30 -8.49
C ALA A 167 -26.81 8.30 -7.28
N PRO A 168 -25.90 9.28 -7.14
CA PRO A 168 -25.02 9.35 -5.98
C PRO A 168 -25.80 9.50 -4.68
N ASN A 169 -25.64 8.54 -3.76
CA ASN A 169 -26.19 8.62 -2.41
C ASN A 169 -25.05 8.79 -1.40
N TYR A 170 -24.63 10.05 -1.18
CA TYR A 170 -23.54 10.35 -0.26
C TYR A 170 -23.87 10.08 1.22
N GLN A 171 -25.16 9.96 1.57
CA GLN A 171 -25.59 9.64 2.93
C GLN A 171 -25.38 8.16 3.28
N ALA A 172 -25.39 7.27 2.27
CA ALA A 172 -25.06 5.86 2.46
C ALA A 172 -23.59 5.66 2.88
N GLY A 173 -22.71 6.57 2.49
CA GLY A 173 -21.28 6.51 2.75
C GLY A 173 -20.52 5.62 1.74
N MET A 174 -19.23 5.40 1.99
CA MET A 174 -18.37 4.59 1.12
C MET A 174 -18.81 3.11 1.15
N PRO A 175 -19.13 2.46 0.01
CA PRO A 175 -19.51 1.04 -0.05
C PRO A 175 -18.46 0.12 0.57
N GLU A 176 -18.89 -0.91 1.31
CA GLU A 176 -18.01 -1.81 2.07
C GLU A 176 -16.97 -2.52 1.18
N GLU A 177 -17.35 -2.91 -0.03
CA GLU A 177 -16.46 -3.55 -1.01
C GLU A 177 -15.23 -2.67 -1.33
N LEU A 178 -15.44 -1.37 -1.52
CA LEU A 178 -14.35 -0.44 -1.81
C LEU A 178 -13.48 -0.17 -0.58
N VAL A 179 -14.04 -0.32 0.61
CA VAL A 179 -13.35 -0.03 1.87
C VAL A 179 -12.42 -1.18 2.22
N ASN A 180 -12.92 -2.41 2.09
CA ASN A 180 -12.10 -3.61 2.22
C ASN A 180 -10.95 -3.60 1.20
N SER A 181 -11.18 -3.09 -0.01
CA SER A 181 -10.12 -2.94 -1.02
C SER A 181 -9.04 -1.92 -0.59
N LEU A 182 -9.42 -0.84 0.08
CA LEU A 182 -8.49 0.15 0.61
C LEU A 182 -7.71 -0.38 1.82
N ASP A 183 -8.37 -1.11 2.72
CA ASP A 183 -7.72 -1.77 3.87
C ASP A 183 -6.82 -2.94 3.39
N SER A 184 -7.17 -3.60 2.30
CA SER A 184 -6.29 -4.58 1.65
C SER A 184 -5.03 -3.92 1.09
N SER A 185 -5.05 -2.62 0.73
CA SER A 185 -3.82 -1.92 0.37
C SER A 185 -2.85 -1.76 1.54
N SER A 186 -3.32 -1.67 2.80
CA SER A 186 -2.43 -1.75 3.97
C SER A 186 -1.92 -3.17 4.21
N ASN A 187 -2.75 -4.20 3.98
CA ASN A 187 -2.28 -5.59 3.97
C ASN A 187 -1.23 -5.82 2.88
N ASN A 188 -1.40 -5.22 1.69
CA ASN A 188 -0.40 -5.26 0.62
C ASN A 188 0.93 -4.63 1.04
N GLN A 189 0.95 -3.63 1.92
CA GLN A 189 2.22 -3.10 2.45
C GLN A 189 2.88 -4.07 3.44
N CYS A 190 2.09 -4.77 4.26
CA CYS A 190 2.61 -5.81 5.15
C CYS A 190 3.17 -7.00 4.35
N GLU A 191 2.43 -7.48 3.34
CA GLU A 191 2.87 -8.52 2.41
C GLU A 191 4.15 -8.10 1.67
N ARG A 192 4.20 -6.86 1.17
CA ARG A 192 5.39 -6.33 0.52
C ARG A 192 6.59 -6.22 1.47
N LEU A 193 6.39 -5.83 2.73
CA LEU A 193 7.46 -5.84 3.72
C LEU A 193 7.96 -7.28 3.97
N ILE A 194 7.05 -8.24 4.05
CA ILE A 194 7.39 -9.66 4.19
C ILE A 194 8.23 -10.14 3.01
N GLU A 195 7.86 -9.81 1.77
CA GLU A 195 8.63 -10.14 0.56
C GLU A 195 10.05 -9.53 0.60
N ILE A 196 10.16 -8.25 0.97
CA ILE A 196 11.45 -7.57 1.15
C ILE A 196 12.29 -8.32 2.20
N ILE A 197 11.71 -8.67 3.35
CA ILE A 197 12.41 -9.37 4.44
C ILE A 197 12.79 -10.82 4.06
N GLN A 198 12.01 -11.48 3.20
CA GLN A 198 12.32 -12.82 2.69
C GLN A 198 13.51 -12.80 1.72
N SER A 199 13.65 -11.73 0.94
CA SER A 199 14.77 -11.52 0.00
C SER A 199 16.00 -10.84 0.62
N LEU A 200 15.91 -10.39 1.87
CA LEU A 200 16.93 -9.61 2.57
C LEU A 200 18.27 -10.35 2.67
N ASN A 201 19.35 -9.65 2.35
CA ASN A 201 20.73 -10.13 2.44
C ASN A 201 21.63 -9.11 3.17
N LEU A 202 22.91 -9.45 3.37
CA LEU A 202 23.85 -8.64 4.13
C LEU A 202 24.33 -7.37 3.40
N SER A 203 23.98 -7.19 2.12
CA SER A 203 24.41 -6.01 1.38
C SER A 203 23.79 -4.73 1.93
N ARG A 204 24.60 -3.67 1.97
CA ARG A 204 24.17 -2.33 2.39
C ARG A 204 22.97 -1.81 1.59
N SER A 205 22.91 -2.09 0.28
CA SER A 205 21.79 -1.66 -0.57
C SER A 205 20.49 -2.36 -0.18
N SER A 206 20.53 -3.68 0.04
CA SER A 206 19.35 -4.46 0.45
C SER A 206 18.79 -3.99 1.80
N ILE A 207 19.67 -3.81 2.80
CA ILE A 207 19.27 -3.34 4.13
C ILE A 207 18.76 -1.89 4.07
N ALA A 208 19.43 -1.01 3.32
CA ALA A 208 19.01 0.38 3.18
C ALA A 208 17.64 0.51 2.50
N GLU A 209 17.37 -0.27 1.45
CA GLU A 209 16.07 -0.28 0.76
C GLU A 209 14.95 -0.71 1.71
N ALA A 210 15.15 -1.79 2.46
CA ALA A 210 14.19 -2.26 3.45
C ALA A 210 13.97 -1.24 4.59
N MET A 211 15.03 -0.58 5.05
CA MET A 211 14.93 0.48 6.06
C MET A 211 14.15 1.69 5.53
N VAL A 212 14.45 2.16 4.31
CA VAL A 212 13.73 3.29 3.68
C VAL A 212 12.25 2.95 3.52
N PHE A 213 11.92 1.71 3.14
CA PHE A 213 10.53 1.25 3.07
C PHE A 213 9.82 1.42 4.41
N CYS A 214 10.44 1.00 5.52
CA CYS A 214 9.87 1.14 6.86
C CYS A 214 9.70 2.62 7.25
N LEU A 215 10.67 3.47 6.93
CA LEU A 215 10.63 4.91 7.27
C LEU A 215 9.56 5.67 6.47
N ASN A 216 9.33 5.30 5.21
CA ASN A 216 8.26 5.87 4.39
C ASN A 216 6.86 5.51 4.91
N HIS A 217 6.74 4.43 5.68
CA HIS A 217 5.51 3.97 6.30
C HIS A 217 5.52 4.16 7.83
N SER A 218 6.09 5.28 8.31
CA SER A 218 6.24 5.56 9.75
C SER A 218 4.95 5.47 10.59
N ALA A 219 3.77 5.69 9.99
CA ALA A 219 2.48 5.51 10.65
C ALA A 219 2.18 4.04 11.04
N ALA A 220 2.76 3.08 10.32
CA ALA A 220 2.66 1.64 10.55
C ALA A 220 3.99 1.05 11.08
N LEU A 221 4.82 1.88 11.73
CA LEU A 221 6.13 1.47 12.24
C LEU A 221 6.03 0.36 13.29
N LYS A 222 4.98 0.38 14.13
CA LYS A 222 4.72 -0.68 15.11
C LYS A 222 4.55 -2.03 14.40
N ASP A 223 3.65 -2.10 13.43
CA ASP A 223 3.41 -3.34 12.67
C ASP A 223 4.66 -3.78 11.90
N SER A 224 5.44 -2.82 11.38
CA SER A 224 6.72 -3.11 10.73
C SER A 224 7.74 -3.75 11.69
N LEU A 225 7.85 -3.24 12.92
CA LEU A 225 8.71 -3.80 13.96
C LEU A 225 8.23 -5.18 14.42
N ASP A 226 6.92 -5.39 14.54
CA ASP A 226 6.34 -6.68 14.88
C ASP A 226 6.66 -7.73 13.79
N ILE A 227 6.51 -7.39 12.50
CA ILE A 227 6.87 -8.26 11.37
C ILE A 227 8.37 -8.58 11.35
N ILE A 228 9.24 -7.58 11.54
CA ILE A 228 10.69 -7.79 11.59
C ILE A 228 11.06 -8.72 12.75
N THR A 229 10.44 -8.52 13.91
CA THR A 229 10.67 -9.31 15.13
C THR A 229 10.22 -10.75 14.95
N GLU A 230 9.00 -10.98 14.47
CA GLU A 230 8.48 -12.32 14.18
C GLU A 230 9.37 -13.07 13.17
N SER A 231 9.79 -12.36 12.12
CA SER A 231 10.70 -12.90 11.11
C SER A 231 12.08 -13.26 11.68
N LEU A 232 12.61 -12.48 12.63
CA LEU A 232 13.87 -12.79 13.33
C LEU A 232 13.75 -14.05 14.20
N CYS A 233 12.64 -14.18 14.90
CA CYS A 233 12.38 -15.27 15.86
C CYS A 233 12.06 -16.60 15.15
N ASN A 234 11.80 -16.60 13.83
CA ASN A 234 11.57 -17.83 13.09
C ASN A 234 12.80 -18.77 13.15
N PRO A 235 12.66 -19.99 13.71
CA PRO A 235 13.78 -20.92 13.94
C PRO A 235 14.37 -21.49 12.64
N THR A 236 13.60 -21.52 11.55
CA THR A 236 14.05 -22.05 10.25
C THR A 236 14.94 -21.08 9.47
N THR A 237 15.08 -19.85 9.94
CA THR A 237 15.85 -18.81 9.23
C THR A 237 17.35 -19.07 9.35
N ARG A 238 18.03 -19.15 8.20
CA ARG A 238 19.50 -19.32 8.11
C ARG A 238 20.27 -18.19 8.83
N PRO A 239 21.46 -18.44 9.39
CA PRO A 239 22.23 -17.45 10.16
C PRO A 239 22.47 -16.12 9.44
N ALA A 240 22.87 -16.16 8.16
CA ALA A 240 23.13 -14.95 7.37
C ALA A 240 21.88 -14.05 7.22
N ARG A 241 20.69 -14.65 7.05
CA ARG A 241 19.42 -13.91 6.97
C ARG A 241 18.98 -13.38 8.34
N LYS A 242 19.17 -14.16 9.42
CA LYS A 242 18.95 -13.66 10.79
C LYS A 242 19.82 -12.43 11.04
N LEU A 243 21.09 -12.48 10.66
CA LEU A 243 22.00 -11.33 10.82
C LEU A 243 21.57 -10.11 10.01
N ALA A 244 21.16 -10.29 8.74
CA ALA A 244 20.63 -9.19 7.92
C ALA A 244 19.39 -8.54 8.56
N ARG A 245 18.49 -9.33 9.14
CA ARG A 245 17.31 -8.83 9.84
C ARG A 245 17.66 -8.10 11.14
N VAL A 246 18.72 -8.53 11.85
CA VAL A 246 19.24 -7.82 13.04
C VAL A 246 19.77 -6.44 12.63
N TYR A 247 20.49 -6.35 11.50
CA TYR A 247 20.96 -5.08 10.97
C TYR A 247 19.81 -4.15 10.58
N LEU A 248 18.78 -4.68 9.88
CA LEU A 248 17.57 -3.91 9.57
C LEU A 248 16.87 -3.41 10.84
N LEU A 249 16.67 -4.26 11.85
CA LEU A 249 16.06 -3.87 13.12
C LEU A 249 16.85 -2.74 13.79
N SER A 250 18.17 -2.88 13.86
CA SER A 250 19.05 -1.86 14.43
C SER A 250 18.97 -0.53 13.68
N ASP A 251 18.93 -0.56 12.35
CA ASP A 251 18.88 0.63 11.50
C ASP A 251 17.53 1.34 11.60
N VAL A 252 16.42 0.58 11.63
CA VAL A 252 15.07 1.13 11.86
C VAL A 252 15.00 1.77 13.26
N LEU A 253 15.42 1.06 14.31
CA LEU A 253 15.40 1.61 15.69
C LEU A 253 16.28 2.86 15.83
N SER A 254 17.47 2.86 15.23
CA SER A 254 18.41 4.00 15.28
C SER A 254 17.84 5.25 14.60
N ASN A 255 17.11 5.08 13.49
CA ASN A 255 16.50 6.19 12.76
C ASN A 255 15.14 6.61 13.33
N CYS A 256 14.50 5.75 14.12
CA CYS A 256 13.22 5.99 14.78
C CYS A 256 13.39 6.47 16.24
N ALA A 257 14.52 7.06 16.60
CA ALA A 257 14.94 7.42 17.97
C ALA A 257 13.96 8.28 18.80
N ASN A 258 12.89 8.78 18.21
CA ASN A 258 11.72 9.24 18.96
C ASN A 258 10.80 8.03 19.18
N GLU A 259 10.87 7.40 20.37
CA GLU A 259 10.04 6.24 20.74
C GLU A 259 8.62 6.35 20.15
N PRO A 260 8.26 5.50 19.16
CA PRO A 260 6.90 5.49 18.66
C PRO A 260 6.00 5.06 19.82
N LYS A 261 5.08 5.94 20.24
CA LYS A 261 4.25 5.70 21.42
C LYS A 261 3.45 4.40 21.25
N GLY A 262 3.57 3.53 22.24
CA GLY A 262 2.94 2.20 22.24
C GLY A 262 3.83 1.05 21.76
N VAL A 263 5.10 1.31 21.43
CA VAL A 263 6.11 0.28 21.17
C VAL A 263 7.02 0.15 22.39
N ASN A 264 7.06 -1.04 22.97
CA ASN A 264 7.99 -1.37 24.05
C ASN A 264 9.29 -1.92 23.45
N ILE A 265 10.22 -1.03 23.12
CA ILE A 265 11.51 -1.39 22.49
C ILE A 265 12.27 -2.39 23.37
N GLN A 266 12.24 -2.23 24.69
CA GLN A 266 12.91 -3.14 25.62
C GLN A 266 12.35 -4.56 25.52
N ALA A 267 11.02 -4.72 25.45
CA ALA A 267 10.39 -6.04 25.29
C ALA A 267 10.75 -6.70 23.94
N ILE A 268 10.78 -5.91 22.86
CA ILE A 268 11.21 -6.39 21.53
C ILE A 268 12.67 -6.88 21.60
N LEU A 269 13.56 -6.08 22.18
CA LEU A 269 14.98 -6.43 22.29
C LEU A 269 15.20 -7.65 23.18
N GLU A 270 14.44 -7.80 24.27
CA GLU A 270 14.49 -8.99 25.13
C GLU A 270 14.04 -10.25 24.39
N GLN A 271 12.95 -10.18 23.63
CA GLN A 271 12.47 -11.29 22.81
C GLN A 271 13.51 -11.68 21.75
N VAL A 272 13.95 -10.71 20.94
CA VAL A 272 14.96 -10.94 19.89
C VAL A 272 16.24 -11.51 20.49
N PHE A 273 16.69 -11.01 21.64
CA PHE A 273 17.90 -11.50 22.30
C PHE A 273 17.77 -12.96 22.74
N ASN A 274 16.65 -13.33 23.36
CA ASN A 274 16.40 -14.70 23.80
C ASN A 274 16.35 -15.68 22.62
N ASP A 275 15.67 -15.30 21.52
CA ASP A 275 15.58 -16.12 20.31
C ASP A 275 16.92 -16.22 19.56
N LEU A 276 17.70 -15.13 19.53
CA LEU A 276 19.06 -15.14 18.99
C LEU A 276 19.97 -16.06 19.78
N LYS A 277 19.88 -16.08 21.11
CA LYS A 277 20.66 -16.99 21.96
C LYS A 277 20.29 -18.45 21.71
N SER A 278 19.00 -18.76 21.65
CA SER A 278 18.51 -20.11 21.32
C SER A 278 18.96 -20.56 19.94
N SER A 279 18.87 -19.67 18.94
CA SER A 279 19.33 -19.94 17.57
C SER A 279 20.85 -20.15 17.53
N PHE A 280 21.62 -19.28 18.20
CA PHE A 280 23.07 -19.34 18.23
C PHE A 280 23.58 -20.64 18.85
N ALA A 281 22.94 -21.16 19.89
CA ALA A 281 23.30 -22.44 20.47
C ALA A 281 23.25 -23.59 19.45
N ALA A 282 22.27 -23.55 18.53
CA ALA A 282 22.05 -24.54 17.49
C ALA A 282 22.93 -24.36 16.24
N PHE A 283 23.69 -23.27 16.11
CA PHE A 283 24.55 -23.03 14.94
C PHE A 283 25.81 -23.89 14.95
N GLU A 284 26.33 -24.17 13.75
CA GLU A 284 27.61 -24.84 13.58
C GLU A 284 28.78 -23.95 14.05
N PRO A 285 29.93 -24.52 14.45
CA PRO A 285 31.07 -23.73 14.93
C PRO A 285 31.54 -22.63 13.95
N ALA A 286 31.57 -22.91 12.65
CA ALA A 286 31.94 -21.94 11.62
C ALA A 286 30.95 -20.76 11.55
N GLU A 287 29.65 -21.04 11.67
CA GLU A 287 28.59 -20.02 11.68
C GLU A 287 28.66 -19.18 12.95
N LYS A 288 28.96 -19.79 14.11
CA LYS A 288 29.15 -19.10 15.39
C LYS A 288 30.29 -18.08 15.32
N THR A 289 31.41 -18.45 14.71
CA THR A 289 32.59 -17.57 14.54
C THR A 289 32.26 -16.33 13.70
N GLN A 290 31.44 -16.46 12.66
CA GLN A 290 31.05 -15.32 11.82
C GLN A 290 29.90 -14.49 12.43
N PHE A 291 28.94 -15.14 13.07
CA PHE A 291 27.71 -14.51 13.56
C PHE A 291 27.90 -13.76 14.88
N GLY A 292 28.60 -14.37 15.83
CA GLY A 292 28.73 -13.86 17.21
C GLY A 292 29.33 -12.46 17.29
N PRO A 293 30.52 -12.20 16.70
CA PRO A 293 31.14 -10.88 16.72
C PRO A 293 30.28 -9.79 16.06
N LYS A 294 29.59 -10.13 14.96
CA LYS A 294 28.71 -9.20 14.23
C LYS A 294 27.49 -8.81 15.08
N VAL A 295 26.85 -9.76 15.77
CA VAL A 295 25.74 -9.47 16.70
C VAL A 295 26.20 -8.67 17.92
N LEU A 296 27.35 -9.00 18.51
CA LEU A 296 27.90 -8.24 19.63
C LEU A 296 28.15 -6.77 19.27
N ARG A 297 28.59 -6.50 18.02
CA ARG A 297 28.76 -5.13 17.52
C ARG A 297 27.45 -4.35 17.47
N VAL A 298 26.36 -5.01 17.02
CA VAL A 298 25.01 -4.43 16.99
C VAL A 298 24.54 -4.14 18.42
N LEU A 299 24.66 -5.12 19.32
CA LEU A 299 24.26 -4.94 20.73
C LEU A 299 25.02 -3.79 21.38
N ARG A 300 26.33 -3.66 21.12
CA ARG A 300 27.13 -2.56 21.65
C ARG A 300 26.66 -1.19 21.13
N HIS A 301 26.28 -1.10 19.86
CA HIS A 301 25.70 0.13 19.30
C HIS A 301 24.34 0.45 19.92
N LEU A 302 23.46 -0.54 20.06
CA LEU A 302 22.16 -0.36 20.74
C LEU A 302 22.33 0.10 22.19
N ASP A 303 23.36 -0.38 22.89
CA ASP A 303 23.75 0.10 24.23
C ASP A 303 24.21 1.57 24.19
N THR A 304 25.05 1.95 23.21
CA THR A 304 25.54 3.34 23.08
C THR A 304 24.44 4.36 22.82
N ILE A 305 23.35 3.95 22.17
CA ILE A 305 22.19 4.81 21.92
C ILE A 305 21.11 4.65 23.00
N SER A 306 21.44 3.99 24.11
CA SER A 306 20.62 3.81 25.31
C SER A 306 19.30 3.05 25.09
N PHE A 307 19.25 2.16 24.09
CA PHE A 307 18.10 1.26 23.91
C PHE A 307 18.19 -0.02 24.75
N LEU A 308 19.38 -0.43 25.19
CA LEU A 308 19.57 -1.60 26.04
C LEU A 308 19.66 -1.19 27.52
N THR A 309 19.07 -2.00 28.40
CA THR A 309 19.42 -1.97 29.81
C THR A 309 20.78 -2.66 30.02
N SER A 310 21.59 -2.14 30.95
CA SER A 310 22.92 -2.70 31.27
C SER A 310 22.87 -4.19 31.65
N SER A 311 21.72 -4.66 32.13
CA SER A 311 21.47 -6.07 32.48
C SER A 311 21.34 -7.01 31.27
N LEU A 312 20.87 -6.51 30.13
CA LEU A 312 20.64 -7.31 28.92
C LEU A 312 21.96 -7.48 28.15
N TYR A 313 22.76 -6.42 28.04
CA TYR A 313 24.08 -6.47 27.43
C TYR A 313 25.04 -7.39 28.20
N ALA A 314 25.03 -7.35 29.54
CA ALA A 314 25.88 -8.21 30.38
C ALA A 314 25.57 -9.72 30.23
N LYS A 315 24.37 -10.07 29.74
CA LYS A 315 23.94 -11.46 29.51
C LYS A 315 24.29 -11.97 28.10
N ALA A 316 24.85 -11.11 27.23
CA ALA A 316 25.21 -11.43 25.85
C ALA A 316 26.43 -12.36 25.79
N ASP A 317 26.17 -13.66 25.78
CA ASP A 317 27.19 -14.69 25.60
C ASP A 317 27.18 -15.23 24.17
N PHE A 318 27.70 -14.41 23.24
CA PHE A 318 27.89 -14.75 21.83
C PHE A 318 29.37 -14.97 21.49
N LYS A 319 30.16 -15.46 22.46
CA LYS A 319 31.58 -15.74 22.27
C LYS A 319 31.77 -16.99 21.40
N PRO A 320 32.65 -16.99 20.40
CA PRO A 320 33.03 -18.19 19.67
C PRO A 320 33.71 -19.19 20.63
N THR A 321 33.49 -20.48 20.42
CA THR A 321 34.01 -21.56 21.29
C THR A 321 35.52 -21.80 21.19
N SER A 322 36.27 -20.98 20.44
CA SER A 322 37.72 -21.08 20.33
C SER A 322 38.40 -19.93 21.06
N GLU A 323 39.23 -20.28 22.05
CA GLU A 323 40.11 -19.39 22.82
C GLU A 323 41.25 -18.79 21.95
N GLU A 324 40.91 -18.04 20.91
CA GLU A 324 41.84 -17.05 20.37
C GLU A 324 41.40 -15.67 20.85
N PRO A 325 42.28 -14.90 21.51
CA PRO A 325 41.93 -13.57 21.98
C PRO A 325 41.65 -12.72 20.75
N LEU A 326 40.36 -12.41 20.53
CA LEU A 326 39.93 -11.33 19.65
C LEU A 326 40.78 -10.11 20.03
N ASP A 327 41.66 -9.70 19.13
CA ASP A 327 42.57 -8.59 19.32
C ASP A 327 41.75 -7.29 19.38
N GLU A 328 41.17 -7.03 20.56
CA GLU A 328 40.27 -5.90 20.85
C GLU A 328 40.87 -4.57 20.39
N LYS A 329 42.21 -4.48 20.35
CA LYS A 329 42.96 -3.30 19.96
C LYS A 329 42.91 -2.97 18.45
N ASN A 330 42.65 -3.94 17.58
CA ASN A 330 42.65 -3.70 16.13
C ASN A 330 41.25 -3.39 15.56
N LEU A 331 40.17 -3.78 16.24
CA LEU A 331 38.80 -3.37 15.89
C LEU A 331 38.43 -1.95 16.37
N LEU A 332 39.25 -1.37 17.26
CA LEU A 332 39.02 -0.06 17.90
C LEU A 332 39.62 1.12 17.14
N LYS A 333 40.34 0.92 16.02
CA LYS A 333 41.11 2.01 15.42
C LYS A 333 40.31 3.03 14.59
N ASN A 334 39.02 2.82 14.31
CA ASN A 334 38.23 3.79 13.54
C ASN A 334 36.76 3.85 13.99
N ILE A 335 36.50 4.10 15.27
CA ILE A 335 35.20 4.63 15.68
C ILE A 335 35.47 5.92 16.45
N ASP A 336 35.61 7.02 15.71
CA ASP A 336 35.51 8.35 16.30
C ASP A 336 34.22 8.41 17.11
N LYS A 337 34.31 8.89 18.35
CA LYS A 337 33.13 9.18 19.18
C LYS A 337 32.17 10.03 18.34
N PRO A 338 30.94 9.58 18.05
CA PRO A 338 30.05 10.37 17.23
C PRO A 338 29.72 11.66 17.98
N LYS A 339 30.14 12.80 17.42
CA LYS A 339 29.55 14.09 17.78
C LYS A 339 28.06 13.97 17.52
N ARG A 340 27.24 14.39 18.48
CA ARG A 340 25.78 14.38 18.40
C ARG A 340 25.36 15.33 17.26
N VAL A 341 25.29 14.82 16.03
CA VAL A 341 24.80 15.57 14.88
C VAL A 341 23.28 15.54 14.97
N THR A 342 22.71 16.67 15.37
CA THR A 342 21.30 16.96 15.19
C THR A 342 21.04 17.10 13.70
N THR A 343 20.06 16.34 13.22
CA THR A 343 19.39 16.34 11.90
C THR A 343 20.06 15.57 10.74
N TYR A 344 19.22 14.72 10.13
CA TYR A 344 19.33 13.95 8.88
C TYR A 344 19.92 12.53 8.96
N PHE A 345 19.05 11.57 8.61
CA PHE A 345 19.27 10.18 8.15
C PHE A 345 20.58 9.50 8.57
N VAL A 346 20.50 8.45 9.40
CA VAL A 346 21.64 7.63 9.79
C VAL A 346 21.80 6.47 8.79
N PRO A 347 22.85 6.48 7.94
CA PRO A 347 23.10 5.39 6.99
C PRO A 347 23.50 4.09 7.72
N SER A 348 23.17 2.96 7.12
CA SER A 348 23.57 1.63 7.61
C SER A 348 25.08 1.54 7.85
N LYS A 349 25.47 1.12 9.05
CA LYS A 349 26.87 1.09 9.54
C LYS A 349 27.52 -0.29 9.49
N TRP A 350 26.80 -1.28 8.97
CA TRP A 350 27.07 -2.69 9.27
C TRP A 350 27.91 -3.42 8.23
N ASP A 351 28.41 -2.71 7.22
CA ASP A 351 29.41 -3.26 6.30
C ASP A 351 30.31 -2.19 5.67
N THR A 352 31.61 -2.28 5.95
CA THR A 352 32.65 -2.00 4.98
C THR A 352 32.91 -3.34 4.29
N VAL A 353 32.60 -3.43 2.99
CA VAL A 353 32.78 -4.62 2.17
C VAL A 353 34.18 -5.21 2.41
N ASP A 354 34.25 -6.34 3.13
CA ASP A 354 35.47 -7.12 3.22
C ASP A 354 35.53 -8.03 1.96
N PRO A 355 36.57 -7.92 1.12
CA PRO A 355 36.65 -8.64 -0.16
C PRO A 355 36.50 -10.17 -0.05
N GLU A 356 36.81 -10.75 1.11
CA GLU A 356 36.72 -12.20 1.38
C GLU A 356 35.27 -12.71 1.56
N ASP A 357 34.36 -11.88 2.06
CA ASP A 357 32.94 -12.24 2.22
C ASP A 357 32.23 -12.32 0.85
N PHE A 358 32.78 -11.65 -0.18
CA PHE A 358 32.32 -11.78 -1.56
C PHE A 358 32.72 -13.13 -2.16
N GLU A 359 33.93 -13.64 -1.88
CA GLU A 359 34.40 -14.92 -2.42
C GLU A 359 33.68 -16.13 -1.82
N THR A 360 33.28 -16.06 -0.55
CA THR A 360 32.54 -17.14 0.11
C THR A 360 31.06 -17.19 -0.29
N GLN A 361 30.44 -16.05 -0.62
CA GLN A 361 29.08 -16.01 -1.16
C GLN A 361 29.01 -16.21 -2.68
N SER A 362 30.10 -15.94 -3.42
CA SER A 362 30.17 -16.05 -4.89
C SER A 362 30.67 -17.39 -5.41
N MET A 363 30.68 -18.45 -4.60
CA MET A 363 30.72 -19.84 -5.09
C MET A 363 29.37 -20.19 -5.76
N SER A 364 29.05 -19.46 -6.82
CA SER A 364 28.05 -19.82 -7.82
C SER A 364 28.37 -21.22 -8.34
N SER A 365 27.32 -22.01 -8.56
CA SER A 365 27.33 -23.36 -9.16
C SER A 365 28.25 -23.51 -10.38
N SER A 366 28.59 -22.41 -11.06
CA SER A 366 29.57 -22.37 -12.14
C SER A 366 31.00 -22.74 -11.72
N LYS A 367 31.48 -22.34 -10.53
CA LYS A 367 32.86 -22.64 -10.10
C LYS A 367 33.02 -24.10 -9.62
N LEU A 368 31.95 -24.69 -9.06
CA LEU A 368 31.88 -26.13 -8.75
C LEU A 368 31.92 -26.97 -10.02
N TYR A 369 31.18 -26.58 -11.07
CA TYR A 369 31.22 -27.24 -12.37
C TYR A 369 32.62 -27.19 -13.01
N TYR A 370 33.32 -26.05 -12.91
CA TYR A 370 34.70 -25.94 -13.40
C TYR A 370 35.70 -26.76 -12.59
N LEU A 371 35.50 -26.92 -11.27
CA LEU A 371 36.35 -27.75 -10.42
C LEU A 371 36.13 -29.25 -10.67
N GLU A 372 34.90 -29.69 -10.92
CA GLU A 372 34.60 -31.07 -11.33
C GLU A 372 35.25 -31.42 -12.68
N LEU A 373 35.16 -30.53 -13.68
CA LEU A 373 35.81 -30.70 -14.98
C LEU A 373 37.35 -30.76 -14.92
N LEU A 374 37.97 -30.01 -14.00
CA LEU A 374 39.42 -30.05 -13.79
C LEU A 374 39.86 -31.33 -13.06
N ASN A 375 39.02 -31.86 -12.17
CA ASN A 375 39.30 -33.10 -11.45
C ASN A 375 39.17 -34.34 -12.34
N GLU A 376 38.30 -34.31 -13.35
CA GLU A 376 38.20 -35.38 -14.36
C GLU A 376 39.37 -35.37 -15.36
N ARG A 377 39.88 -34.19 -15.72
CA ARG A 377 41.06 -34.07 -16.60
C ARG A 377 42.37 -34.55 -15.97
N ASN A 378 42.49 -34.52 -14.65
CA ASN A 378 43.66 -35.01 -13.93
C ASN A 378 43.59 -36.51 -13.58
N LYS A 379 42.55 -37.22 -14.05
CA LYS A 379 42.35 -38.66 -13.86
C LYS A 379 42.49 -39.47 -15.16
N GLN A 380 42.89 -38.84 -16.27
CA GLN A 380 43.42 -39.49 -17.47
C GLN A 380 44.92 -39.21 -17.54
#